data_AF-A0A7K3NKZ3-F1
#
_entry.id   AF-A0A7K3NKZ3-F1
#
_cell.length_a   1.000
_cell.length_b   1.000
_cell.length_c   1.000
_cell.angle_alpha   90.00
_cell.angle_beta   90.00
_cell.angle_gamma   90.00
#
_symmetry.space_group_name_H-M   'P 1'
#
loop_
_entity.id
_entity.type
_entity.pdbx_description
1 polymer ?
#
loop_
_entity_poly.entity_id
_entity_poly.type
_entity_poly.pdbx_seq_one_letter_code
_entity_poly.pdbx_strand_id
1 'polypeptide(L)'
;MKHRLYLAIPVLFAVCLLVRPLPGQGAAEPKAMPFNDTSIFNYFKNVEEKEGSFDRIMSQEEFVSRRCALYAQVMGEAGYDFEATVKAAAVSSVRMGDMSRNPRFKFLAGVFQIHPKEFLARKIISEETYQAVMAVFEGK
;
A
#
# COMPACT_ATOMS: atom_id res chain seq x y z
N MET A 1 20.88 -56.76 -48.29
CA MET A 1 22.10 -55.96 -48.01
C MET A 1 21.70 -54.50 -47.84
N LYS A 2 22.38 -53.80 -46.93
CA LYS A 2 22.06 -52.47 -46.36
C LYS A 2 21.97 -51.35 -47.41
N HIS A 3 21.15 -50.34 -47.15
CA HIS A 3 21.43 -48.88 -47.10
C HIS A 3 20.07 -48.17 -46.79
N ARG A 4 19.83 -47.59 -45.59
CA ARG A 4 20.16 -46.20 -45.18
C ARG A 4 19.57 -45.20 -46.20
N LEU A 5 18.76 -44.18 -45.89
CA LEU A 5 18.87 -43.20 -44.81
C LEU A 5 17.83 -42.04 -45.04
N TYR A 6 17.23 -41.50 -43.98
CA TYR A 6 16.68 -40.11 -43.83
C TYR A 6 15.39 -39.75 -44.62
N LEU A 7 14.45 -38.91 -44.18
CA LEU A 7 14.49 -37.75 -43.28
C LEU A 7 13.05 -37.54 -42.73
N ALA A 8 12.90 -37.51 -41.42
CA ALA A 8 11.74 -36.89 -40.77
C ALA A 8 12.08 -35.41 -40.56
N ILE A 9 11.27 -34.49 -41.11
CA ILE A 9 11.24 -33.09 -40.68
C ILE A 9 9.77 -32.67 -40.55
N PRO A 10 9.36 -32.11 -39.39
CA PRO A 10 7.97 -32.01 -39.00
C PRO A 10 7.30 -30.74 -39.53
N VAL A 11 6.01 -30.87 -39.86
CA VAL A 11 5.06 -29.77 -40.07
C VAL A 11 4.81 -29.12 -38.71
N LEU A 12 5.71 -28.24 -38.28
CA LEU A 12 5.62 -27.56 -36.98
C LEU A 12 6.17 -26.14 -37.10
N PHE A 13 5.58 -25.34 -37.99
CA PHE A 13 5.98 -23.94 -38.19
C PHE A 13 4.81 -23.01 -38.59
N ALA A 14 3.61 -23.24 -38.04
CA ALA A 14 2.44 -22.40 -38.35
C ALA A 14 1.57 -22.01 -37.14
N VAL A 15 2.10 -22.05 -35.90
CA VAL A 15 1.33 -21.66 -34.68
C VAL A 15 2.14 -20.75 -33.72
N CYS A 16 2.98 -19.87 -34.24
CA CYS A 16 3.72 -18.91 -33.39
C CYS A 16 3.50 -17.43 -33.73
N LEU A 17 2.64 -17.08 -34.70
CA LEU A 17 2.50 -15.70 -35.20
C LEU A 17 1.20 -14.98 -34.80
N LEU A 18 0.44 -15.49 -33.82
CA LEU A 18 -0.79 -14.85 -33.33
C LEU A 18 -0.84 -14.60 -31.82
N VAL A 19 0.31 -14.60 -31.13
CA VAL A 19 0.37 -14.05 -29.78
C VAL A 19 0.71 -12.57 -29.89
N ARG A 20 -0.32 -11.75 -30.11
CA ARG A 20 -0.19 -10.31 -29.84
C ARG A 20 0.16 -10.16 -28.36
N PRO A 21 1.24 -9.44 -28.00
CA PRO A 21 1.40 -9.02 -26.62
C PRO A 21 0.19 -8.14 -26.29
N LEU A 22 -0.70 -8.62 -25.43
CA LEU A 22 -1.57 -7.73 -24.67
C LEU A 22 -0.62 -6.71 -24.06
N PRO A 23 -0.85 -5.39 -24.23
CA PRO A 23 -0.08 -4.41 -23.48
C PRO A 23 -0.28 -4.78 -22.03
N GLY A 24 0.78 -5.32 -21.42
CA GLY A 24 0.82 -5.55 -20.00
C GLY A 24 0.45 -4.23 -19.38
N GLN A 25 -0.69 -4.21 -18.68
CA GLN A 25 -0.94 -3.22 -17.67
C GLN A 25 0.20 -3.42 -16.67
N GLY A 26 1.33 -2.76 -16.91
CA GLY A 26 2.33 -2.53 -15.89
C GLY A 26 1.57 -1.79 -14.82
N ALA A 27 1.10 -2.51 -13.80
CA ALA A 27 0.58 -1.90 -12.60
C ALA A 27 1.66 -0.90 -12.19
N ALA A 28 1.34 0.40 -12.29
CA ALA A 28 2.25 1.44 -11.88
C ALA A 28 2.71 1.08 -10.45
N GLU A 29 4.02 1.11 -10.22
CA GLU A 29 4.58 0.72 -8.92
C GLU A 29 3.83 1.46 -7.80
N PRO A 30 3.52 0.79 -6.67
CA PRO A 30 2.80 1.41 -5.55
C PRO A 30 3.47 2.73 -5.14
N LYS A 31 2.74 3.84 -5.32
CA LYS A 31 3.30 5.17 -5.16
C LYS A 31 3.02 5.70 -3.77
N ALA A 32 4.07 5.92 -2.98
CA ALA A 32 3.94 6.58 -1.68
C ALA A 32 3.64 8.08 -1.81
N MET A 33 2.86 8.63 -0.87
CA MET A 33 2.66 10.06 -0.74
C MET A 33 3.98 10.78 -0.37
N PRO A 34 4.26 11.99 -0.88
CA PRO A 34 5.40 12.78 -0.42
C PRO A 34 5.24 13.20 1.06
N PHE A 35 6.33 13.12 1.83
CA PHE A 35 6.35 13.47 3.25
C PHE A 35 6.81 14.91 3.48
N ASN A 36 5.84 15.82 3.50
CA ASN A 36 6.00 17.20 3.95
C ASN A 36 4.74 17.62 4.72
N ASP A 37 4.83 18.70 5.50
CA ASP A 37 3.74 19.14 6.38
C ASP A 37 2.46 19.46 5.60
N THR A 38 2.55 20.04 4.40
CA THR A 38 1.39 20.36 3.57
C THR A 38 0.66 19.11 3.10
N SER A 39 1.39 18.11 2.60
CA SER A 39 0.80 16.84 2.13
C SER A 39 0.11 16.10 3.27
N ILE A 40 0.72 16.06 4.45
CA ILE A 40 0.15 15.38 5.63
C ILE A 40 -1.08 16.11 6.13
N PHE A 41 -1.02 17.44 6.22
CA PHE A 41 -2.16 18.25 6.61
C PHE A 41 -3.35 18.03 5.67
N ASN A 42 -3.12 18.11 4.36
CA ASN A 42 -4.18 17.91 3.38
C ASN A 42 -4.76 16.49 3.44
N TYR A 43 -3.92 15.48 3.64
CA TYR A 43 -4.38 14.11 3.81
C TYR A 43 -5.33 13.97 5.02
N PHE A 44 -4.91 14.41 6.21
CA PHE A 44 -5.76 14.29 7.40
C PHE A 44 -6.99 15.18 7.36
N LYS A 45 -6.89 16.36 6.75
CA LYS A 45 -8.06 17.21 6.49
C LYS A 45 -9.10 16.49 5.63
N ASN A 46 -8.68 15.83 4.55
CA ASN A 46 -9.59 15.06 3.69
C ASN A 46 -10.20 13.85 4.43
N VAL A 47 -9.42 13.20 5.31
CA VAL A 47 -9.94 12.14 6.19
C VAL A 47 -11.02 12.70 7.11
N GLU A 48 -10.76 13.81 7.80
CA GLU A 48 -11.71 14.44 8.73
C GLU A 48 -13.01 14.88 8.02
N GLU A 49 -12.89 15.51 6.85
CA GLU A 49 -14.04 15.93 6.04
C GLU A 49 -14.93 14.73 5.65
N LYS A 50 -14.33 13.59 5.31
CA LYS A 50 -15.07 12.37 4.97
C LYS A 50 -15.55 11.60 6.19
N GLU A 51 -14.82 11.63 7.30
CA GLU A 51 -15.26 11.05 8.57
C GLU A 51 -16.51 11.77 9.10
N GLY A 52 -16.67 13.08 8.82
CA GLY A 52 -17.89 13.83 9.12
C GLY A 52 -19.17 13.27 8.46
N SER A 53 -19.04 12.40 7.46
CA SER A 53 -20.17 11.68 6.83
C SER A 53 -20.57 10.39 7.56
N PHE A 54 -19.81 9.97 8.58
CA PHE A 54 -20.12 8.77 9.35
C PHE A 54 -21.37 8.97 10.20
N ASP A 55 -22.18 7.92 10.28
CA ASP A 55 -23.37 7.91 11.12
C ASP A 55 -23.00 8.15 12.59
N ARG A 56 -23.69 9.07 13.25
CA ARG A 56 -23.41 9.41 14.66
C ARG A 56 -23.73 8.28 15.65
N ILE A 57 -24.46 7.26 15.21
CA ILE A 57 -24.89 6.12 16.01
C ILE A 57 -24.33 4.87 15.35
N MET A 58 -23.09 4.52 15.68
CA MET A 58 -22.46 3.27 15.26
C MET A 58 -21.71 2.63 16.44
N SER A 59 -21.49 1.32 16.36
CA SER A 59 -20.69 0.62 17.35
C SER A 59 -19.21 1.02 17.24
N GLN A 60 -18.45 0.83 18.32
CA GLN A 60 -17.01 1.12 18.31
C GLN A 60 -16.26 0.27 17.27
N GLU A 61 -16.63 -1.00 17.12
CA GLU A 61 -16.03 -1.91 16.15
C GLU A 61 -16.29 -1.44 14.71
N GLU A 62 -17.52 -1.01 14.42
CA GLU A 62 -17.89 -0.47 13.13
C GLU A 62 -17.15 0.83 12.83
N PHE A 63 -17.05 1.72 13.81
CA PHE A 63 -16.29 2.95 13.71
C PHE A 63 -14.81 2.69 13.37
N VAL A 64 -14.16 1.80 14.12
CA VAL A 64 -12.77 1.39 13.86
C VAL A 64 -12.63 0.82 12.45
N SER A 65 -13.57 -0.03 12.04
CA SER A 65 -13.55 -0.65 10.71
C SER A 65 -13.66 0.37 9.59
N ARG A 66 -14.66 1.26 9.66
CA ARG A 66 -14.89 2.32 8.67
C ARG A 66 -13.73 3.30 8.64
N ARG A 67 -13.16 3.66 9.79
CA ARG A 67 -12.04 4.61 9.87
C ARG A 67 -10.73 4.02 9.32
N CYS A 68 -10.43 2.74 9.58
CA CYS A 68 -9.32 2.05 8.94
C CYS A 68 -9.44 2.05 7.41
N ALA A 69 -10.63 1.70 6.89
CA ALA A 69 -10.90 1.70 5.45
C ALA A 69 -10.81 3.12 4.86
N LEU A 70 -11.29 4.13 5.59
CA LEU A 70 -11.27 5.52 5.17
C LEU A 70 -9.85 6.04 4.95
N TYR A 71 -8.92 5.74 5.86
CA TYR A 71 -7.51 6.12 5.68
C TYR A 71 -6.94 5.58 4.36
N ALA A 72 -7.17 4.30 4.07
CA ALA A 72 -6.70 3.70 2.82
C ALA A 72 -7.41 4.29 1.59
N GLN A 73 -8.73 4.52 1.68
CA GLN A 73 -9.54 5.10 0.62
C GLN A 73 -9.06 6.52 0.26
N VAL A 74 -8.89 7.40 1.24
CA VAL A 74 -8.44 8.79 1.00
C VAL A 74 -7.08 8.82 0.33
N MET A 75 -6.19 7.90 0.71
CA MET A 75 -4.88 7.77 0.06
C MET A 75 -5.04 7.36 -1.42
N GLY A 76 -5.88 6.37 -1.69
CA GLY A 76 -6.18 5.90 -3.04
C GLY A 76 -6.81 6.96 -3.94
N GLU A 77 -7.76 7.75 -3.41
CA GLU A 77 -8.37 8.87 -4.14
C GLU A 77 -7.36 9.96 -4.51
N ALA A 78 -6.32 10.15 -3.70
CA ALA A 78 -5.22 11.08 -3.99
C ALA A 78 -4.16 10.49 -4.96
N GLY A 79 -4.37 9.26 -5.46
CA GLY A 79 -3.46 8.59 -6.39
C GLY A 79 -2.23 7.99 -5.72
N TYR A 80 -2.29 7.70 -4.43
CA TYR A 80 -1.23 7.09 -3.66
C TYR A 80 -1.66 5.72 -3.11
N ASP A 81 -0.68 4.87 -2.85
CA ASP A 81 -0.90 3.59 -2.19
C ASP A 81 -0.68 3.73 -0.68
N PHE A 82 -1.66 3.24 0.10
CA PHE A 82 -1.62 3.36 1.55
C PHE A 82 -0.50 2.53 2.18
N GLU A 83 -0.35 1.27 1.79
CA GLU A 83 0.68 0.40 2.35
C GLU A 83 2.09 0.91 1.98
N ALA A 84 2.31 1.32 0.74
CA ALA A 84 3.56 1.92 0.29
C ALA A 84 3.88 3.20 1.07
N THR A 85 2.87 4.03 1.35
CA THR A 85 3.05 5.23 2.17
C THR A 85 3.40 4.86 3.62
N VAL A 86 2.72 3.89 4.22
CA VAL A 86 3.04 3.43 5.59
C VAL A 86 4.46 2.83 5.65
N LYS A 87 4.83 1.95 4.71
CA LYS A 87 6.18 1.37 4.61
C LYS A 87 7.24 2.46 4.46
N ALA A 88 7.01 3.42 3.57
CA ALA A 88 7.93 4.54 3.40
C ALA A 88 8.01 5.41 4.67
N ALA A 89 6.91 5.62 5.39
CA ALA A 89 6.93 6.37 6.64
C ALA A 89 7.68 5.63 7.75
N ALA A 90 7.57 4.31 7.82
CA ALA A 90 8.13 3.44 8.85
C ALA A 90 9.63 3.12 8.68
N VAL A 91 10.41 4.04 8.11
CA VAL A 91 11.86 3.88 7.94
C VAL A 91 12.59 4.36 9.20
N SER A 92 13.40 3.49 9.81
CA SER A 92 14.12 3.69 11.10
C SER A 92 15.17 4.81 11.13
N SER A 93 15.18 5.73 10.17
CA SER A 93 16.21 6.78 10.10
C SER A 93 15.93 8.01 10.99
N VAL A 94 14.85 8.01 11.78
CA VAL A 94 14.42 9.18 12.55
C VAL A 94 14.98 9.11 13.97
N ARG A 95 15.92 10.01 14.31
CA ARG A 95 16.42 10.17 15.68
C ARG A 95 15.28 10.58 16.61
N MET A 96 15.17 9.96 17.80
CA MET A 96 14.08 10.20 18.76
C MET A 96 13.85 11.69 19.11
N GLY A 97 14.90 12.53 19.10
CA GLY A 97 14.79 13.96 19.39
C GLY A 97 14.02 14.80 18.36
N ASP A 98 13.79 14.28 17.15
CA ASP A 98 13.16 15.02 16.04
C ASP A 98 11.80 14.43 15.60
N MET A 99 11.26 13.45 16.32
CA MET A 99 10.02 12.76 15.93
C MET A 99 8.84 13.71 15.73
N SER A 100 8.66 14.70 16.61
CA SER A 100 7.55 15.67 16.51
C SER A 100 7.65 16.61 15.30
N ARG A 101 8.86 16.80 14.77
CA ARG A 101 9.13 17.61 13.58
C ARG A 101 9.16 16.77 12.31
N ASN A 102 9.28 15.45 12.44
CA ASN A 102 9.37 14.57 11.30
C ASN A 102 7.99 14.33 10.66
N PRO A 103 7.78 14.71 9.39
CA PRO A 103 6.50 14.50 8.71
C PRO A 103 6.10 13.01 8.66
N ARG A 104 7.05 12.08 8.49
CA ARG A 104 6.75 10.63 8.48
C ARG A 104 6.15 10.17 9.81
N PHE A 105 6.74 10.63 10.92
CA PHE A 105 6.22 10.30 12.24
C PHE A 105 4.85 10.94 12.49
N LYS A 106 4.64 12.21 12.10
CA LYS A 106 3.30 12.85 12.17
C LYS A 106 2.24 12.05 11.42
N PHE A 107 2.59 11.57 10.22
CA PHE A 107 1.71 10.69 9.45
C PHE A 107 1.39 9.39 10.20
N LEU A 108 2.40 8.66 10.68
CA LEU A 108 2.20 7.42 11.43
C LEU A 108 1.37 7.67 12.70
N ALA A 109 1.70 8.68 13.49
CA ALA A 109 1.01 9.01 14.73
C ALA A 109 -0.45 9.44 14.50
N GLY A 110 -0.76 10.09 13.37
CA GLY A 110 -2.14 10.43 13.02
C GLY A 110 -2.97 9.23 12.57
N VAL A 111 -2.40 8.37 11.71
CA VAL A 111 -3.07 7.15 11.23
C VAL A 111 -3.29 6.16 12.38
N PHE A 112 -2.23 5.90 13.15
CA PHE A 112 -2.21 4.86 14.18
C PHE A 112 -2.69 5.33 15.56
N GLN A 113 -3.58 6.32 15.59
CA GLN A 113 -4.48 6.52 16.74
C GLN A 113 -5.39 5.29 16.93
N ILE A 114 -5.64 4.56 15.84
CA ILE A 114 -6.16 3.19 15.88
C ILE A 114 -4.96 2.23 15.88
N HIS A 115 -4.98 1.23 16.75
CA HIS A 115 -3.86 0.30 16.89
C HIS A 115 -3.51 -0.38 15.53
N PRO A 116 -2.23 -0.48 15.13
CA PRO A 116 -1.82 -1.07 13.84
C PRO A 116 -2.39 -2.47 13.56
N LYS A 117 -2.62 -3.26 14.62
CA LYS A 117 -3.27 -4.58 14.57
C LYS A 117 -4.65 -4.55 13.87
N GLU A 118 -5.41 -3.47 14.01
CA GLU A 118 -6.74 -3.36 13.38
C GLU A 118 -6.64 -3.24 11.86
N PHE A 119 -5.59 -2.61 11.35
CA PHE A 119 -5.30 -2.50 9.92
C PHE A 119 -4.81 -3.84 9.36
N LEU A 120 -3.96 -4.54 10.12
CA LEU A 120 -3.49 -5.89 9.79
C LEU A 120 -4.66 -6.89 9.72
N ALA A 121 -5.53 -6.91 10.73
CA ALA A 121 -6.69 -7.80 10.78
C ALA A 121 -7.63 -7.61 9.58
N ARG A 122 -7.66 -6.39 9.02
CA ARG A 122 -8.47 -6.02 7.84
C ARG A 122 -7.70 -6.13 6.52
N LYS A 123 -6.46 -6.61 6.54
CA LYS A 123 -5.57 -6.77 5.37
C LYS A 123 -5.33 -5.45 4.61
N ILE A 124 -5.35 -4.32 5.33
CA ILE A 124 -5.02 -3.00 4.77
C ILE A 124 -3.50 -2.80 4.73
N ILE A 125 -2.79 -3.46 5.65
CA ILE A 125 -1.33 -3.53 5.68
C ILE A 125 -0.91 -4.99 5.84
N SER A 126 0.28 -5.34 5.32
CA SER A 126 0.91 -6.63 5.57
C SER A 126 1.48 -6.75 6.98
N GLU A 127 1.78 -7.99 7.39
CA GLU A 127 2.49 -8.30 8.64
C GLU A 127 3.85 -7.59 8.69
N GLU A 128 4.59 -7.57 7.57
CA GLU A 128 5.87 -6.86 7.47
C GLU A 128 5.71 -5.37 7.80
N THR A 129 4.70 -4.72 7.23
CA THR A 129 4.41 -3.31 7.47
C THR A 129 4.01 -3.07 8.92
N TYR A 130 3.19 -3.95 9.50
CA TYR A 130 2.81 -3.90 10.90
C TYR A 130 4.06 -3.92 11.80
N GLN A 131 4.97 -4.87 11.60
CA GLN A 131 6.19 -4.99 12.39
C GLN A 131 7.09 -3.75 12.25
N ALA A 132 7.23 -3.20 11.05
CA ALA A 132 7.99 -1.97 10.82
C ALA A 132 7.40 -0.77 11.57
N VAL A 133 6.07 -0.62 11.57
CA VAL A 133 5.37 0.43 12.31
C VAL A 133 5.56 0.24 13.83
N MET A 134 5.44 -0.98 14.34
CA MET A 134 5.65 -1.28 15.75
C MET A 134 7.08 -0.94 16.18
N ALA A 135 8.09 -1.28 15.37
CA ALA A 135 9.49 -0.93 15.65
C ALA A 135 9.69 0.58 15.82
N VAL A 136 9.07 1.40 14.97
CA VAL A 136 9.12 2.87 15.09
C VAL A 136 8.54 3.36 16.42
N PHE A 137 7.37 2.86 16.83
CA PHE A 137 6.73 3.28 18.08
C PHE A 137 7.42 2.72 19.33
N GLU A 138 8.12 1.60 19.22
CA GLU A 138 8.95 1.03 20.29
C GLU A 138 10.35 1.67 20.38
N GLY A 139 10.70 2.56 19.44
CA GLY A 139 12.00 3.24 19.39
C GLY A 139 13.16 2.34 18.96
N LYS A 140 12.88 1.32 18.14
CA LYS A 140 13.84 0.33 17.64
C LYS A 140 14.36 0.64 16.24
#